data_AF-A0A2W5FGW4-F1
#
_entry.id   AF-A0A2W5FGW4-F1
#
_cell.length_a   1.000
_cell.length_b   1.000
_cell.length_c   1.000
_cell.angle_alpha   90.00
_cell.angle_beta   90.00
_cell.angle_gamma   90.00
#
_symmetry.space_group_name_H-M   'P 1'
#
loop_
_entity.id
_entity.type
_entity.pdbx_description
1 polymer ?
#
loop_
_entity_poly.entity_id
_entity_poly.type
_entity_poly.pdbx_seq_one_letter_code
_entity_poly.pdbx_strand_id
1 'polypeptide(L)'
;MIELVRLLAVVCAMGLGLVAPAWADEPLHGQVIGVVGGDIIKLVDARQLEHQLRLAFIDAPAPGQPYADEAQSALSAMVLGRQVTAQVRGRDQDGIAAVEVVEPHGHVVNLELVRRGLAWRDYFDAQNQPDREQYQAALSEAQQTRQGLWSQDRVEAPRDFRARVSQHLRWWLYAVAGLAGFTLLGLVFSVYDKQISAWLERQDQITKESAEAYRQARMLAEAEQAERDRTREIANQEMDRLAAERRRRKPV
;
A
#
# COMPACT_ATOMS: atom_id res chain seq x y z
N MET A 1 60.38 22.41 -20.94
CA MET A 1 59.45 22.14 -22.07
C MET A 1 58.36 21.12 -21.73
N ILE A 2 58.67 19.97 -21.11
CA ILE A 2 57.67 18.91 -20.83
C ILE A 2 56.60 19.32 -19.78
N GLU A 3 56.99 20.08 -18.75
CA GLU A 3 56.05 20.60 -17.73
C GLU A 3 55.05 21.62 -18.30
N LEU A 4 55.49 22.44 -19.28
CA LEU A 4 54.62 23.43 -19.92
C LEU A 4 53.55 22.76 -20.82
N VAL A 5 53.90 21.64 -21.47
CA VAL A 5 52.98 20.85 -22.30
C VAL A 5 51.95 20.10 -21.44
N ARG A 6 52.34 19.63 -20.25
CA ARG A 6 51.40 19.02 -19.28
C ARG A 6 50.41 20.01 -18.72
N LEU A 7 50.86 21.21 -18.37
CA LEU A 7 49.98 22.28 -17.85
C LEU A 7 48.98 22.76 -18.92
N LEU A 8 49.41 22.87 -20.18
CA LEU A 8 48.53 23.24 -21.29
C LEU A 8 47.49 22.15 -21.62
N ALA A 9 47.89 20.86 -21.52
CA ALA A 9 46.98 19.73 -21.73
C ALA A 9 45.92 19.61 -20.63
N VAL A 10 46.25 19.94 -19.37
CA VAL A 10 45.29 19.95 -18.26
C VAL A 10 44.30 21.11 -18.38
N VAL A 11 44.75 22.29 -18.83
CA VAL A 11 43.86 23.44 -19.08
C VAL A 11 42.91 23.18 -20.26
N CYS A 12 43.37 22.53 -21.34
CA CYS A 12 42.50 22.12 -22.44
C CYS A 12 41.53 20.98 -22.06
N ALA A 13 41.93 20.06 -21.17
CA ALA A 13 41.06 18.99 -20.67
C ALA A 13 40.00 19.51 -19.65
N MET A 14 40.31 20.57 -18.89
CA MET A 14 39.35 21.24 -18.02
C MET A 14 38.40 22.18 -18.78
N GLY A 15 38.80 22.70 -19.95
CA GLY A 15 37.95 23.56 -20.79
C GLY A 15 36.91 22.82 -21.65
N LEU A 16 37.02 21.49 -21.80
CA LEU A 16 36.11 20.69 -22.64
C LEU A 16 35.04 19.89 -21.86
N GLY A 17 35.07 19.91 -20.53
CA GLY A 17 34.11 19.21 -19.69
C GLY A 17 33.08 20.17 -19.08
N LEU A 18 31.80 19.90 -19.31
CA LEU A 18 30.62 20.63 -18.81
C LEU A 18 30.20 21.90 -19.57
N VAL A 19 29.96 21.77 -20.88
CA VAL A 19 28.71 22.32 -21.40
C VAL A 19 27.79 21.14 -21.61
N ALA A 20 27.07 20.74 -20.56
CA ALA A 20 25.87 19.96 -20.76
C ALA A 20 24.93 20.88 -21.54
N PRO A 21 24.58 20.58 -22.81
CA PRO A 21 23.50 21.30 -23.43
C PRO A 21 22.30 21.12 -22.49
N ALA A 22 21.77 22.22 -21.97
CA ALA A 22 20.46 22.20 -21.37
C ALA A 22 19.53 21.77 -22.50
N TRP A 23 19.21 20.47 -22.56
CA TRP A 23 18.17 19.95 -23.43
C TRP A 23 16.86 20.53 -22.88
N ALA A 24 16.54 21.75 -23.32
CA ALA A 24 15.15 22.14 -23.38
C ALA A 24 14.53 21.17 -24.38
N ASP A 25 13.73 20.24 -23.88
CA ASP A 25 12.95 19.33 -24.72
C ASP A 25 12.25 20.18 -25.80
N GLU A 26 12.40 19.79 -27.07
CA GLU A 26 11.82 20.53 -28.20
C GLU A 26 10.30 20.68 -28.00
N PRO A 27 9.72 21.84 -28.36
CA PRO A 27 8.28 22.03 -28.24
C PRO A 27 7.54 20.99 -29.10
N LEU A 28 6.50 20.40 -28.51
CA LEU A 28 5.64 19.44 -29.19
C LEU A 28 4.56 20.20 -29.97
N HIS A 29 4.41 19.87 -31.23
CA HIS A 29 3.36 20.43 -32.09
C HIS A 29 2.37 19.34 -32.47
N GLY A 30 1.08 19.62 -32.32
CA GLY A 30 0.06 18.65 -32.66
C GLY A 30 -1.36 19.05 -32.30
N GLN A 31 -2.29 18.16 -32.62
CA GLN A 31 -3.71 18.40 -32.44
C GLN A 31 -4.15 17.81 -31.12
N VAL A 32 -4.90 18.58 -30.33
CA VAL A 32 -5.49 18.04 -29.11
C VAL A 32 -6.69 17.17 -29.45
N ILE A 33 -6.58 15.88 -29.15
CA ILE A 33 -7.61 14.87 -29.43
C ILE A 33 -8.47 14.54 -28.21
N GLY A 34 -8.06 14.97 -27.01
CA GLY A 34 -8.82 14.72 -25.80
C GLY A 34 -8.37 15.58 -24.62
N VAL A 35 -9.30 15.75 -23.68
CA VAL A 35 -9.07 16.42 -22.40
C VAL A 35 -9.53 15.47 -21.30
N VAL A 36 -8.59 15.02 -20.45
CA VAL A 36 -8.84 14.00 -19.42
C VAL A 36 -9.36 14.64 -18.13
N GLY A 37 -8.88 15.84 -17.80
CA GLY A 37 -9.28 16.62 -16.63
C GLY A 37 -8.98 18.10 -16.84
N GLY A 38 -9.08 18.92 -15.78
CA GLY A 38 -8.89 20.37 -15.86
C GLY A 38 -7.45 20.83 -16.18
N ASP A 39 -6.48 19.91 -16.18
CA ASP A 39 -5.05 20.18 -16.40
C ASP A 39 -4.33 19.08 -17.20
N ILE A 40 -5.05 18.11 -17.79
CA ILE A 40 -4.45 17.00 -18.55
C ILE A 40 -5.08 16.92 -19.94
N ILE A 41 -4.23 16.94 -20.96
CA ILE A 41 -4.63 16.85 -22.37
C ILE A 41 -3.95 15.66 -23.06
N LYS A 42 -4.55 15.23 -24.18
CA LYS A 42 -3.98 14.27 -25.12
C LYS A 42 -3.77 14.95 -26.45
N LEU A 43 -2.54 14.90 -26.94
CA LEU A 43 -2.11 15.53 -28.18
C LEU A 43 -1.59 14.46 -29.15
N VAL A 44 -1.98 14.54 -30.42
CA VAL A 44 -1.39 13.74 -31.49
C VAL A 44 -0.45 14.59 -32.32
N ASP A 45 0.81 14.17 -32.45
CA ASP A 45 1.81 14.89 -33.22
C ASP A 45 1.76 14.58 -34.73
N ALA A 46 2.62 15.24 -35.51
CA ALA A 46 2.73 15.01 -36.94
C ALA A 46 3.15 13.57 -37.32
N ARG A 47 3.75 12.82 -36.39
CA ARG A 47 4.14 11.41 -36.55
C ARG A 47 3.02 10.45 -36.14
N GLN A 48 1.83 10.96 -35.81
CA GLN A 48 0.69 10.19 -35.31
C GLN A 48 0.96 9.50 -33.96
N LEU A 49 1.87 10.06 -33.16
CA LEU A 49 2.11 9.59 -31.79
C LEU A 49 1.20 10.35 -30.82
N GLU A 50 0.51 9.61 -29.95
CA GLU A 50 -0.30 10.18 -28.87
C GLU A 50 0.59 10.49 -27.65
N HIS A 51 0.50 11.73 -27.18
CA HIS A 51 1.19 12.24 -26.01
C HIS A 51 0.16 12.66 -24.96
N GLN A 52 0.25 12.08 -23.77
CA GLN A 52 -0.46 12.60 -22.61
C GLN A 52 0.41 13.66 -21.93
N LEU A 53 -0.15 14.86 -21.76
CA LEU A 53 0.58 16.03 -21.28
C LEU A 53 -0.19 16.66 -20.11
N ARG A 54 0.54 17.08 -19.07
CA ARG A 54 -0.02 17.87 -17.97
C ARG A 54 0.30 19.34 -18.16
N LEU A 55 -0.65 20.22 -17.88
CA LEU A 55 -0.45 21.66 -17.94
C LEU A 55 0.51 22.09 -16.81
N ALA A 56 1.64 22.67 -17.20
CA ALA A 56 2.61 23.27 -16.30
C ALA A 56 2.03 24.45 -15.52
N PHE A 57 2.61 24.68 -14.33
CA PHE A 57 2.36 25.83 -13.46
C PHE A 57 0.98 25.94 -12.82
N ILE A 58 0.10 24.97 -13.09
CA ILE A 58 -1.27 24.97 -12.60
C ILE A 58 -1.63 23.62 -11.97
N ASP A 59 -2.62 23.64 -11.09
CA ASP A 59 -3.25 22.46 -10.50
C ASP A 59 -4.76 22.66 -10.54
N ALA A 60 -5.44 21.89 -11.38
CA ALA A 60 -6.88 21.98 -11.55
C ALA A 60 -7.62 21.18 -10.48
N PRO A 61 -8.90 21.50 -10.19
CA PRO A 61 -9.72 20.74 -9.26
C PRO A 61 -9.81 19.27 -9.69
N ALA A 62 -9.60 18.38 -8.73
CA ALA A 62 -9.62 16.94 -8.98
C ALA A 62 -11.05 16.44 -9.24
N PRO A 63 -11.25 15.29 -9.92
CA PRO A 63 -12.58 14.71 -10.09
C PRO A 63 -13.35 14.58 -8.76
N GLY A 64 -14.59 15.07 -8.75
CA GLY A 64 -15.44 15.12 -7.55
C GLY A 64 -15.19 16.33 -6.62
N GLN A 65 -14.22 17.19 -6.93
CA GLN A 65 -14.05 18.49 -6.30
C GLN A 65 -14.95 19.53 -7.00
N PRO A 66 -15.49 20.53 -6.29
CA PRO A 66 -16.18 21.65 -6.93
C PRO A 66 -15.34 22.32 -8.04
N TYR A 67 -15.97 22.71 -9.15
CA TYR A 67 -15.37 23.31 -10.34
C TYR A 67 -14.49 22.38 -11.20
N ALA A 68 -14.44 21.07 -10.91
CA ALA A 68 -13.68 20.12 -11.74
C ALA A 68 -14.24 20.00 -13.16
N ASP A 69 -15.55 19.88 -13.30
CA ASP A 69 -16.22 19.73 -14.59
C ASP A 69 -16.16 21.04 -15.39
N GLU A 70 -16.28 22.18 -14.72
CA GLU A 70 -16.16 23.51 -15.30
C GLU A 70 -14.73 23.78 -15.80
N ALA A 71 -13.71 23.40 -15.03
CA ALA A 71 -12.32 23.51 -15.45
C ALA A 71 -12.04 22.64 -16.68
N GLN A 72 -12.50 21.38 -16.67
CA GLN A 72 -12.36 20.47 -17.81
C GLN A 72 -13.11 20.98 -19.05
N SER A 73 -14.32 21.50 -18.87
CA SER A 73 -15.15 22.04 -19.96
C SER A 73 -14.51 23.29 -20.57
N ALA A 74 -13.98 24.20 -19.74
CA ALA A 74 -13.28 25.39 -20.21
C ALA A 74 -12.00 25.03 -20.97
N LEU A 75 -11.19 24.11 -20.44
CA LEU A 75 -10.01 23.61 -21.14
C LEU A 75 -10.39 22.99 -22.48
N SER A 76 -11.40 22.12 -22.50
CA SER A 76 -11.92 21.49 -23.73
C SER A 76 -12.36 22.53 -24.75
N ALA A 77 -13.08 23.57 -24.35
CA ALA A 77 -13.52 24.65 -25.24
C ALA A 77 -12.33 25.44 -25.84
N MET A 78 -11.23 25.55 -25.10
CA MET A 78 -10.02 26.23 -25.57
C MET A 78 -9.19 25.35 -26.50
N VAL A 79 -8.99 24.07 -26.23
CA VAL A 79 -7.97 23.29 -26.96
C VAL A 79 -8.49 22.16 -27.82
N LEU A 80 -9.67 21.59 -27.53
CA LEU A 80 -10.11 20.36 -28.18
C LEU A 80 -10.27 20.53 -29.70
N GLY A 81 -9.66 19.62 -30.45
CA GLY A 81 -9.64 19.64 -31.91
C GLY A 81 -8.74 20.70 -32.53
N ARG A 82 -8.06 21.54 -31.73
CA ARG A 82 -7.18 22.60 -32.23
C ARG A 82 -5.74 22.14 -32.35
N GLN A 83 -5.01 22.74 -33.28
CA GLN A 83 -3.55 22.65 -33.35
C GLN A 83 -2.95 23.57 -32.29
N VAL A 84 -2.04 23.05 -31.47
CA VAL A 84 -1.37 23.79 -30.39
C VAL A 84 0.13 23.53 -30.39
N THR A 85 0.86 24.43 -29.74
CA THR A 85 2.27 24.22 -29.39
C THR A 85 2.38 23.97 -27.90
N ALA A 86 2.85 22.79 -27.50
CA ALA A 86 3.11 22.42 -26.12
C ALA A 86 4.60 22.60 -25.80
N GLN A 87 4.93 23.66 -25.06
CA GLN A 87 6.30 23.95 -24.62
C GLN A 87 6.61 23.11 -23.38
N VAL A 88 7.57 22.19 -23.48
CA VAL A 88 7.96 21.33 -22.36
C VAL A 88 8.74 22.17 -21.34
N ARG A 89 8.24 22.18 -20.10
CA ARG A 89 8.85 22.88 -18.96
C ARG A 89 9.50 21.95 -17.95
N GLY A 90 9.19 20.65 -18.04
CA GLY A 90 9.75 19.62 -17.19
C GLY A 90 8.92 18.35 -17.25
N ARG A 91 9.07 17.52 -16.22
CA ARG A 91 8.26 16.32 -16.02
C ARG A 91 7.74 16.30 -14.59
N ASP A 92 6.56 15.75 -14.39
CA ASP A 92 6.02 15.50 -13.06
C ASP A 92 6.63 14.23 -12.43
N GLN A 93 6.22 13.92 -11.20
CA GLN A 93 6.71 12.76 -10.45
C GLN A 93 6.36 11.42 -11.11
N ASP A 94 5.31 11.39 -11.93
CA ASP A 94 4.84 10.21 -12.65
C ASP A 94 5.52 10.08 -14.04
N GLY A 95 6.42 11.02 -14.38
CA GLY A 95 7.15 11.05 -15.64
C GLY A 95 6.38 11.68 -16.81
N ILE A 96 5.17 12.21 -16.56
CA ILE A 96 4.35 12.90 -17.56
C ILE A 96 4.98 14.27 -17.84
N ALA A 97 5.09 14.64 -19.11
CA ALA A 97 5.63 15.94 -19.49
C ALA A 97 4.70 17.08 -19.01
N ALA A 98 5.29 18.04 -18.30
CA ALA A 98 4.64 19.27 -17.88
C ALA A 98 4.86 20.33 -18.95
N VAL A 99 3.77 20.87 -19.51
CA VAL A 99 3.81 21.74 -20.69
C VAL A 99 3.00 23.03 -20.52
N GLU A 100 3.50 24.12 -21.10
CA GLU A 100 2.66 25.27 -21.39
C GLU A 100 2.06 25.14 -22.78
N VAL A 101 0.73 25.17 -22.85
CA VAL A 101 0.01 25.04 -24.10
C VAL A 101 -0.24 26.43 -24.67
N VAL A 102 0.30 26.67 -25.86
CA VAL A 102 0.17 27.92 -26.60
C VAL A 102 -0.72 27.70 -27.81
N GLU A 103 -1.82 28.45 -27.88
CA GLU A 103 -2.72 28.46 -29.03
C GLU A 103 -2.06 29.15 -30.24
N PRO A 104 -2.56 28.94 -31.48
CA PRO A 104 -2.00 29.58 -32.68
C PRO A 104 -1.93 31.11 -32.63
N HIS A 105 -2.77 31.75 -31.83
CA HIS A 105 -2.79 33.21 -31.64
C HIS A 105 -1.80 33.70 -30.56
N GLY A 106 -0.99 32.80 -29.99
CA GLY A 106 0.01 33.12 -28.98
C GLY A 106 -0.51 33.16 -27.53
N HIS A 107 -1.78 32.81 -27.30
CA HIS A 107 -2.35 32.77 -25.96
C HIS A 107 -1.91 31.52 -25.19
N VAL A 108 -1.48 31.71 -23.94
CA VAL A 108 -1.10 30.61 -23.03
C VAL A 108 -2.35 30.12 -22.29
N VAL A 109 -2.79 28.91 -22.61
CA VAL A 109 -4.02 28.30 -22.08
C VAL A 109 -3.95 28.11 -20.56
N ASN A 110 -2.79 27.69 -20.06
CA ASN A 110 -2.55 27.45 -18.64
C ASN A 110 -2.83 28.70 -17.80
N LEU A 111 -2.29 29.84 -18.24
CA LEU A 111 -2.48 31.13 -17.58
C LEU A 111 -3.95 31.59 -17.63
N GLU A 112 -4.62 31.35 -18.75
CA GLU A 112 -6.04 31.68 -18.92
C GLU A 112 -6.94 30.90 -17.94
N LEU A 113 -6.64 29.62 -17.68
CA LEU A 113 -7.36 28.85 -16.65
C LEU A 113 -7.21 29.47 -15.26
N VAL A 114 -6.02 29.96 -14.91
CA VAL A 114 -5.79 30.64 -13.62
C VAL A 114 -6.55 31.96 -13.56
N ARG A 115 -6.51 32.77 -14.64
CA ARG A 115 -7.25 34.04 -14.72
C ARG A 115 -8.75 33.86 -14.52
N ARG A 116 -9.32 32.80 -15.09
CA ARG A 116 -10.74 32.44 -14.92
C ARG A 116 -11.08 31.83 -13.55
N GLY A 117 -10.08 31.64 -12.68
CA GLY A 117 -10.25 30.98 -11.39
C GLY A 117 -10.61 29.50 -11.52
N LEU A 118 -10.17 28.82 -12.57
CA LEU A 118 -10.45 27.39 -12.81
C LEU A 118 -9.28 26.47 -12.48
N ALA A 119 -8.14 27.03 -12.10
CA ALA A 119 -7.00 26.29 -11.59
C ALA A 119 -6.27 27.08 -10.52
N TRP A 120 -5.64 26.36 -9.60
CA TRP A 120 -4.65 26.91 -8.68
C TRP A 120 -3.32 27.06 -9.38
N ARG A 121 -2.48 27.98 -8.90
CA ARG A 121 -1.07 28.03 -9.30
C ARG A 121 -0.31 26.93 -8.57
N ASP A 122 0.40 26.08 -9.30
CA ASP A 122 1.28 25.04 -8.73
C ASP A 122 2.69 25.13 -9.31
N TYR A 123 3.71 24.83 -8.50
CA TYR A 123 5.09 24.75 -8.95
C TYR A 123 5.55 23.29 -8.86
N PHE A 124 5.77 22.66 -10.02
CA PHE A 124 6.33 21.31 -10.08
C PHE A 124 7.86 21.30 -9.91
N ASP A 125 8.56 22.38 -10.30
CA ASP A 125 9.99 22.56 -10.07
C ASP A 125 10.31 24.02 -9.69
N ALA A 126 11.05 24.22 -8.60
CA ALA A 126 11.40 25.52 -8.05
C ALA A 126 12.52 26.23 -8.82
N GLN A 127 13.30 25.51 -9.64
CA GLN A 127 14.56 26.02 -10.17
C GLN A 127 14.45 26.73 -11.54
N ASN A 128 13.31 26.65 -12.24
CA ASN A 128 13.19 27.18 -13.61
C ASN A 128 11.84 27.90 -13.79
N GLN A 129 11.78 29.20 -13.51
CA GLN A 129 10.50 29.94 -13.46
C GLN A 129 10.56 31.39 -13.99
N PRO A 130 10.70 31.59 -15.32
CA PRO A 130 10.62 32.93 -15.91
C PRO A 130 9.22 33.59 -15.76
N ASP A 131 8.15 32.80 -15.65
CA ASP A 131 6.76 33.32 -15.73
C ASP A 131 6.03 33.39 -14.37
N ARG A 132 6.77 33.24 -13.27
CA ARG A 132 6.23 33.11 -11.90
C ARG A 132 5.30 34.26 -11.50
N GLU A 133 5.71 35.48 -11.82
CA GLU A 133 4.99 36.70 -11.44
C GLU A 133 3.65 36.82 -12.17
N GLN A 134 3.59 36.38 -13.43
CA GLN A 134 2.39 36.47 -14.24
C GLN A 134 1.28 35.54 -13.72
N TYR A 135 1.63 34.29 -13.39
CA TYR A 135 0.68 33.34 -12.79
C TYR A 135 0.25 33.79 -11.39
N GLN A 136 1.15 34.38 -10.60
CA GLN A 136 0.80 34.91 -9.28
C GLN A 136 -0.15 36.10 -9.39
N ALA A 137 0.08 37.02 -10.34
CA ALA A 137 -0.81 38.14 -10.58
C ALA A 137 -2.20 37.67 -11.03
N ALA A 138 -2.28 36.74 -11.97
CA ALA A 138 -3.54 36.15 -12.45
C ALA A 138 -4.32 35.47 -11.30
N LEU A 139 -3.62 34.72 -10.45
CA LEU A 139 -4.24 34.08 -9.27
C LEU A 139 -4.82 35.12 -8.31
N SER A 140 -4.04 36.15 -7.97
CA SER A 140 -4.48 37.23 -7.09
C SER A 140 -5.69 37.97 -7.65
N GLU A 141 -5.72 38.23 -8.95
CA GLU A 141 -6.84 38.87 -9.65
C GLU A 141 -8.11 38.01 -9.58
N ALA A 142 -7.99 36.71 -9.91
CA ALA A 142 -9.11 35.77 -9.84
C ALA A 142 -9.69 35.66 -8.42
N GLN A 143 -8.82 35.68 -7.39
CA GLN A 143 -9.21 35.69 -5.98
C GLN A 143 -9.95 36.98 -5.59
N GLN A 144 -9.40 38.14 -5.95
CA GLN A 144 -10.00 39.45 -5.63
C GLN A 144 -11.36 39.64 -6.30
N THR A 145 -11.50 39.16 -7.54
CA THR A 145 -12.74 39.24 -8.32
C THR A 145 -13.71 38.08 -8.05
N ARG A 146 -13.35 37.16 -7.14
CA ARG A 146 -14.13 35.96 -6.79
C ARG A 146 -14.59 35.17 -8.01
N GLN A 147 -13.70 34.97 -8.99
CA GLN A 147 -13.98 34.20 -10.20
C GLN A 147 -13.87 32.68 -9.96
N GLY A 148 -14.70 31.89 -10.64
CA GLY A 148 -14.61 30.43 -10.65
C GLY A 148 -14.56 29.84 -9.23
N LEU A 149 -13.53 29.06 -8.94
CA LEU A 149 -13.24 28.46 -7.64
C LEU A 149 -13.37 29.45 -6.47
N TRP A 150 -13.02 30.71 -6.68
CA TRP A 150 -12.95 31.76 -5.65
C TRP A 150 -14.32 32.38 -5.30
N SER A 151 -15.40 32.04 -6.03
CA SER A 151 -16.75 32.44 -5.65
C SER A 151 -17.31 31.64 -4.47
N GLN A 152 -16.70 30.49 -4.15
CA GLN A 152 -17.12 29.63 -3.04
C GLN A 152 -16.82 30.29 -1.69
N ASP A 153 -17.57 29.88 -0.65
CA ASP A 153 -17.31 30.32 0.73
C ASP A 153 -16.06 29.64 1.32
N ARG A 154 -15.84 28.38 0.94
CA ARG A 154 -14.69 27.60 1.35
C ARG A 154 -14.03 26.99 0.13
N VAL A 155 -12.88 27.55 -0.26
CA VAL A 155 -12.05 27.01 -1.33
C VAL A 155 -11.04 26.05 -0.72
N GLU A 156 -11.00 24.83 -1.22
CA GLU A 156 -9.99 23.82 -0.88
C GLU A 156 -9.01 23.71 -2.06
N ALA A 157 -7.70 23.68 -1.79
CA ALA A 157 -6.72 23.47 -2.84
C ALA A 157 -6.79 22.01 -3.35
N PRO A 158 -6.59 21.75 -4.66
CA PRO A 158 -6.71 20.39 -5.20
C PRO A 158 -5.74 19.39 -4.56
N ARG A 159 -4.51 19.84 -4.22
CA ARG A 159 -3.56 19.04 -3.44
C ARG A 159 -4.13 18.58 -2.09
N ASP A 160 -4.78 19.48 -1.35
CA ASP A 160 -5.37 19.17 -0.05
C ASP A 160 -6.58 18.24 -0.20
N PHE A 161 -7.42 18.47 -1.22
CA PHE A 161 -8.54 17.60 -1.56
C PHE A 161 -8.06 16.17 -1.85
N ARG A 162 -7.02 16.00 -2.69
CA ARG A 162 -6.44 14.68 -2.99
C ARG A 162 -5.86 14.01 -1.75
N ALA A 163 -5.19 14.77 -0.88
CA ALA A 163 -4.68 14.24 0.39
C ALA A 163 -5.82 13.74 1.30
N ARG A 164 -6.91 14.50 1.41
CA ARG A 164 -8.08 14.12 2.23
C ARG A 164 -8.80 12.88 1.69
N VAL A 165 -9.04 12.80 0.39
CA VAL A 165 -9.72 11.65 -0.24
C VAL A 165 -8.90 10.37 -0.09
N SER A 166 -7.58 10.43 -0.32
CA SER A 166 -6.71 9.25 -0.20
C SER A 166 -6.65 8.70 1.23
N GLN A 167 -6.69 9.55 2.25
CA GLN A 167 -6.78 9.12 3.64
C GLN A 167 -8.10 8.39 3.93
N HIS A 168 -9.23 8.94 3.50
CA HIS A 168 -10.54 8.33 3.75
C HIS A 168 -10.66 6.94 3.10
N LEU A 169 -10.14 6.77 1.89
CA LEU A 169 -10.18 5.49 1.18
C LEU A 169 -9.37 4.41 1.90
N ARG A 170 -8.21 4.76 2.47
CA ARG A 170 -7.40 3.83 3.28
C ARG A 170 -8.14 3.34 4.52
N TRP A 171 -8.76 4.26 5.27
CA TRP A 171 -9.55 3.90 6.45
C TRP A 171 -10.74 3.00 6.10
N TRP A 172 -11.43 3.29 5.01
CA TRP A 172 -12.52 2.45 4.53
C TRP A 172 -12.04 1.04 4.17
N LEU A 173 -10.93 0.91 3.44
CA LEU A 173 -10.33 -0.39 3.12
C LEU A 173 -9.90 -1.15 4.38
N TYR A 174 -9.32 -0.48 5.38
CA TYR A 174 -8.99 -1.13 6.67
C TYR A 174 -10.24 -1.59 7.42
N ALA A 175 -11.33 -0.82 7.40
CA ALA A 175 -12.58 -1.22 8.03
C ALA A 175 -13.18 -2.46 7.34
N VAL A 176 -13.21 -2.48 6.01
CA VAL A 176 -13.71 -3.62 5.22
C VAL A 176 -12.82 -4.85 5.41
N ALA A 177 -11.50 -4.69 5.36
CA ALA A 177 -10.55 -5.78 5.60
C ALA A 177 -10.63 -6.32 7.04
N GLY A 178 -10.84 -5.44 8.03
CA GLY A 178 -11.07 -5.83 9.43
C GLY A 178 -12.35 -6.63 9.60
N LEU A 179 -13.45 -6.22 8.97
CA LEU A 179 -14.71 -6.97 8.95
C LEU A 179 -14.54 -8.34 8.29
N ALA A 180 -13.89 -8.40 7.13
CA ALA A 180 -13.60 -9.67 6.45
C ALA A 180 -12.72 -10.58 7.32
N GLY A 181 -11.65 -10.03 7.92
CA GLY A 181 -10.78 -10.75 8.84
C GLY A 181 -11.52 -11.29 10.07
N PHE A 182 -12.45 -10.52 10.63
CA PHE A 182 -13.28 -10.95 11.75
C PHE A 182 -14.17 -12.14 11.38
N THR A 183 -14.79 -12.11 10.19
CA THR A 183 -15.61 -13.24 9.71
C THR A 183 -14.78 -14.50 9.45
N LEU A 184 -13.57 -14.34 8.92
CA LEU A 184 -12.67 -15.45 8.62
C LEU A 184 -12.11 -16.09 9.90
N LEU A 185 -11.79 -15.26 10.91
CA LEU A 185 -11.40 -15.73 12.24
C LEU A 185 -12.53 -16.50 12.93
N GLY A 186 -13.78 -16.03 12.83
CA GLY A 186 -14.95 -16.74 13.36
C GLY A 186 -15.15 -18.12 12.73
N LEU A 187 -14.93 -18.24 11.41
CA LEU A 187 -14.98 -19.53 10.70
C LEU A 187 -13.86 -20.48 11.15
N VAL A 188 -12.63 -19.98 11.29
CA VAL A 188 -11.51 -20.78 11.82
C VAL A 188 -11.81 -21.26 13.24
N PHE A 189 -12.28 -20.36 14.12
CA PHE A 189 -12.62 -20.72 15.49
C PHE A 189 -13.73 -21.78 15.54
N SER A 190 -14.73 -21.69 14.66
CA SER A 190 -15.81 -22.68 14.54
C SER A 190 -15.32 -24.07 14.11
N VAL A 191 -14.34 -24.14 13.21
CA VAL A 191 -13.73 -25.42 12.79
C VAL A 191 -12.87 -26.01 13.92
N TYR A 192 -12.11 -25.17 14.62
CA TYR A 192 -11.26 -25.60 15.73
C TYR A 192 -12.06 -26.07 16.94
N ASP A 193 -13.20 -25.44 17.25
CA ASP A 193 -14.06 -25.83 18.38
C ASP A 193 -14.52 -27.29 18.28
N LYS A 194 -14.87 -27.75 17.07
CA LYS A 194 -15.24 -29.16 16.81
C LYS A 194 -14.08 -30.15 16.96
N GLN A 195 -12.87 -29.75 16.57
CA GLN A 195 -11.70 -30.61 16.74
C GLN A 195 -11.23 -30.68 18.20
N ILE A 196 -11.29 -29.56 18.91
CA ILE A 196 -10.90 -29.47 20.33
C ILE A 196 -11.85 -30.29 21.19
N SER A 197 -13.17 -30.16 20.99
CA SER A 197 -14.17 -30.95 21.72
C SER A 197 -13.98 -32.46 21.51
N ALA A 198 -13.83 -32.90 20.26
CA ALA A 198 -13.58 -34.31 19.94
C ALA A 198 -12.26 -34.84 20.54
N TRP A 199 -11.22 -34.01 20.58
CA TRP A 199 -9.95 -34.38 21.20
C TRP A 199 -10.07 -34.51 22.73
N LEU A 200 -10.79 -33.60 23.38
CA LEU A 200 -11.04 -33.63 24.83
C LEU A 200 -11.84 -34.88 25.24
N GLU A 201 -12.91 -35.22 24.51
CA GLU A 201 -13.70 -36.43 24.75
C GLU A 201 -12.83 -37.70 24.65
N ARG A 202 -11.92 -37.72 23.66
CA ARG A 202 -11.00 -38.85 23.49
C ARG A 202 -10.00 -39.00 24.63
N GLN A 203 -9.49 -37.87 25.15
CA GLN A 203 -8.61 -37.90 26.33
C GLN A 203 -9.35 -38.43 27.56
N ASP A 204 -10.59 -37.99 27.79
CA ASP A 204 -11.41 -38.48 28.91
C ASP A 204 -11.65 -40.00 28.82
N GLN A 205 -11.95 -40.52 27.62
CA GLN A 205 -12.07 -41.97 27.40
C GLN A 205 -10.78 -42.72 27.74
N ILE A 206 -9.62 -42.28 27.23
CA ILE A 206 -8.33 -42.92 27.52
C ILE A 206 -8.04 -42.90 29.02
N THR A 207 -8.39 -41.82 29.71
CA THR A 207 -8.18 -41.68 31.15
C THR A 207 -9.06 -42.66 31.93
N LYS A 208 -10.31 -42.87 31.50
CA LYS A 208 -11.23 -43.85 32.08
C LYS A 208 -10.76 -45.28 31.85
N GLU A 209 -10.39 -45.62 30.62
CA GLU A 209 -9.88 -46.94 30.26
C GLU A 209 -8.60 -47.28 31.02
N SER A 210 -7.66 -46.34 31.13
CA SER A 210 -6.43 -46.56 31.91
C SER A 210 -6.70 -46.72 33.41
N ALA A 211 -7.65 -45.98 33.97
CA ALA A 211 -8.08 -46.14 35.36
C ALA A 211 -8.78 -47.50 35.61
N GLU A 212 -9.53 -48.02 34.64
CA GLU A 212 -10.12 -49.36 34.69
C GLU A 212 -9.06 -50.46 34.60
N ALA A 213 -8.12 -50.34 33.66
CA ALA A 213 -7.01 -51.27 33.51
C ALA A 213 -6.16 -51.34 34.79
N TYR A 214 -5.89 -50.19 35.43
CA TYR A 214 -5.17 -50.15 36.70
C TYR A 214 -5.93 -50.86 37.83
N ARG A 215 -7.25 -50.63 37.92
CA ARG A 215 -8.10 -51.31 38.91
C ARG A 215 -8.10 -52.82 38.69
N GLN A 216 -8.19 -53.28 37.46
CA GLN A 216 -8.14 -54.72 37.13
C GLN A 216 -6.78 -55.33 37.47
N ALA A 217 -5.68 -54.67 37.10
CA ALA A 217 -4.33 -55.14 37.41
C ALA A 217 -4.10 -55.24 38.92
N ARG A 218 -4.61 -54.28 39.69
CA ARG A 218 -4.54 -54.30 41.15
C ARG A 218 -5.31 -55.48 41.76
N MET A 219 -6.54 -55.74 41.29
CA MET A 219 -7.34 -56.88 41.76
C MET A 219 -6.64 -58.22 41.47
N LEU A 220 -6.01 -58.36 40.30
CA LEU A 220 -5.24 -59.56 39.95
C LEU A 220 -4.02 -59.74 40.84
N ALA A 221 -3.27 -58.67 41.11
CA ALA A 221 -2.11 -58.72 42.00
C ALA A 221 -2.50 -59.08 43.44
N GLU A 222 -3.61 -58.52 43.95
CA GLU A 222 -4.15 -58.86 45.28
C GLU A 222 -4.60 -60.33 45.33
N ALA A 223 -5.21 -60.85 44.26
CA ALA A 223 -5.60 -62.26 44.16
C ALA A 223 -4.39 -63.21 44.13
N GLU A 224 -3.36 -62.89 43.33
CA GLU A 224 -2.13 -63.69 43.25
C GLU A 224 -1.40 -63.70 44.60
N GLN A 225 -1.34 -62.54 45.27
CA GLN A 225 -0.74 -62.43 46.60
C GLN A 225 -1.51 -63.29 47.62
N ALA A 226 -2.84 -63.27 47.58
CA ALA A 226 -3.66 -64.11 48.44
C ALA A 226 -3.44 -65.62 48.19
N GLU A 227 -3.26 -66.05 46.93
CA GLU A 227 -2.90 -67.44 46.62
C GLU A 227 -1.51 -67.83 47.15
N ARG A 228 -0.52 -66.94 47.01
CA ARG A 228 0.84 -67.14 47.55
C ARG A 228 0.82 -67.28 49.06
N ASP A 229 0.03 -66.44 49.75
CA ASP A 229 -0.08 -66.48 51.20
C ASP A 229 -0.82 -67.75 51.67
N ARG A 230 -1.88 -68.18 50.98
CA ARG A 230 -2.52 -69.49 51.23
C ARG A 230 -1.54 -70.65 51.06
N THR A 231 -0.74 -70.62 50.00
CA THR A 231 0.27 -71.67 49.74
C THR A 231 1.34 -71.71 50.83
N ARG A 232 1.81 -70.53 51.28
CA ARG A 232 2.74 -70.42 52.41
C ARG A 232 2.15 -70.94 53.71
N GLU A 233 0.88 -70.64 53.98
CA GLU A 233 0.19 -71.08 55.18
C GLU A 233 0.04 -72.61 55.22
N ILE A 234 -0.35 -73.22 54.09
CA ILE A 234 -0.39 -74.68 53.93
C ILE A 234 1.00 -75.29 54.16
N ALA A 235 2.04 -74.73 53.54
CA ALA A 235 3.41 -75.20 53.71
C ALA A 235 3.89 -75.10 55.17
N ASN A 236 3.57 -74.00 55.87
CA ASN A 236 3.89 -73.83 57.28
C ASN A 236 3.17 -74.87 58.15
N GLN A 237 1.87 -75.10 57.92
CA GLN A 237 1.09 -76.12 58.62
C GLN A 237 1.68 -77.53 58.40
N GLU A 238 2.15 -77.84 57.20
CA GLU A 238 2.78 -79.11 56.89
C GLU A 238 4.16 -79.27 57.57
N MET A 239 4.98 -78.21 57.59
CA MET A 239 6.24 -78.19 58.32
C MET A 239 6.04 -78.39 59.83
N ASP A 240 5.04 -77.74 60.42
CA ASP A 240 4.68 -77.91 61.84
C ASP A 240 4.23 -79.35 62.13
N ARG A 241 3.43 -79.94 61.24
CA ARG A 241 3.02 -81.35 61.32
C ARG A 241 4.23 -82.29 61.28
N LEU A 242 5.15 -82.10 60.34
CA LEU A 242 6.38 -82.90 60.23
C LEU A 242 7.30 -82.71 61.44
N ALA A 243 7.40 -81.50 61.99
CA ALA A 243 8.16 -81.22 63.21
C ALA A 243 7.56 -81.92 64.43
N ALA A 244 6.23 -81.94 64.56
CA ALA A 244 5.52 -82.68 65.60
C ALA A 244 5.75 -84.20 65.48
N GLU A 245 5.71 -84.74 64.26
CA GLU A 245 6.04 -86.16 64.00
C GLU A 245 7.50 -86.49 64.35
N ARG A 246 8.46 -85.62 64.02
CA ARG A 246 9.87 -85.80 64.43
C ARG A 246 10.04 -85.79 65.95
N ARG A 247 9.34 -84.91 66.67
CA ARG A 247 9.36 -84.88 68.15
C ARG A 247 8.86 -86.20 68.75
N ARG A 248 7.87 -86.84 68.12
CA ARG A 248 7.37 -88.17 68.54
C ARG A 248 8.35 -89.33 68.27
N ARG A 249 9.35 -89.15 67.39
CA ARG A 249 10.28 -90.21 66.95
C ARG A 249 11.67 -90.16 67.61
N LYS A 250 12.00 -89.18 68.45
CA LYS A 250 13.29 -89.17 69.17
C LYS A 250 13.27 -90.16 70.35
N PRO A 251 14.17 -91.16 70.41
CA PRO A 251 14.29 -92.05 71.57
C PRO A 251 15.06 -91.38 72.72
N VAL A 252 14.74 -91.79 73.95
CA VAL A 252 15.46 -91.49 75.21
C VAL A 252 16.73 -92.33 75.29
#